data_AF-A0A658K7B9-F1
#
_entry.id   AF-A0A658K7B9-F1
#
_cell.length_a   1.000
_cell.length_b   1.000
_cell.length_c   1.000
_cell.angle_alpha   90.00
_cell.angle_beta   90.00
_cell.angle_gamma   90.00
#
_symmetry.space_group_name_H-M   'P 1'
#
loop_
_entity.id
_entity.type
_entity.pdbx_description
1 polymer ?
#
loop_
_entity_poly.entity_id
_entity_poly.type
_entity_poly.pdbx_seq_one_letter_code
_entity_poly.pdbx_strand_id
1 'polypeptide(L)' 'MRPGWLLREPQPLPLHATRIVAGPERIESGWWDGGDVRRDYYLVETSSGQRAWAYRSVGEQGELLLHGWFA' A
#
# COMPACT_ATOMS: atom_id res chain seq x y z
N MET A 1 -2.84 7.35 9.83
CA MET A 1 -3.53 8.35 8.98
C MET A 1 -3.87 7.70 7.65
N ARG A 2 -5.03 8.00 7.05
CA ARG A 2 -5.44 7.44 5.74
C ARG A 2 -5.20 8.49 4.64
N PRO A 3 -4.78 8.11 3.42
CA PRO A 3 -4.52 9.04 2.33
C PRO A 3 -5.80 9.75 1.90
N GLY A 4 -5.68 11.03 1.54
CA GLY A 4 -6.79 11.85 1.05
C GLY A 4 -7.22 11.48 -0.38
N TRP A 5 -6.35 10.77 -1.12
CA TRP A 5 -6.62 10.34 -2.49
C TRP A 5 -6.25 8.87 -2.69
N LEU A 6 -7.22 8.06 -3.08
CA LEU A 6 -7.00 6.67 -3.50
C LEU A 6 -7.04 6.58 -5.02
N LEU A 7 -6.14 5.77 -5.58
CA LEU A 7 -6.19 5.42 -6.99
C LEU A 7 -7.39 4.51 -7.26
N ARG A 8 -7.99 4.65 -8.45
CA ARG A 8 -9.07 3.76 -8.91
C ARG A 8 -8.60 2.31 -9.02
N GLU A 9 -7.37 2.14 -9.48
CA GLU A 9 -6.68 0.85 -9.61
C GLU A 9 -5.28 0.99 -9.01
N PRO A 10 -4.85 0.05 -8.14
CA PRO A 10 -3.50 0.06 -7.60
C PRO A 10 -2.45 -0.10 -8.69
N GLN A 11 -1.34 0.64 -8.60
CA GLN A 11 -0.28 0.63 -9.60
C GLN A 11 1.03 0.06 -9.02
N PRO A 12 1.82 -0.70 -9.80
CA PRO A 12 3.15 -1.15 -9.36
C PRO A 12 4.02 0.03 -8.91
N LEU A 13 4.56 -0.08 -7.70
CA LEU A 13 5.44 0.91 -7.11
C LEU A 13 6.88 0.36 -7.08
N PRO A 14 7.81 0.95 -7.85
CA PRO A 14 9.17 0.50 -7.85
C PRO A 14 9.84 0.76 -6.50
N LEU A 15 10.22 -0.31 -5.81
CA LEU A 15 10.86 -0.25 -4.49
C LEU A 15 12.21 0.48 -4.52
N HIS A 16 12.92 0.45 -5.64
CA HIS A 16 14.20 1.16 -5.78
C HIS A 16 14.05 2.68 -5.80
N ALA A 17 12.85 3.19 -6.11
CA ALA A 17 12.55 4.62 -6.19
C ALA A 17 11.82 5.14 -4.94
N THR A 18 11.55 4.28 -3.95
CA THR A 18 10.76 4.61 -2.77
C THR A 18 11.34 4.04 -1.49
N ARG A 19 11.25 4.80 -0.40
CA ARG A 19 11.67 4.38 0.93
C ARG A 19 10.45 4.01 1.75
N ILE A 20 10.49 2.87 2.43
CA ILE A 20 9.49 2.53 3.45
C ILE A 20 9.74 3.39 4.69
N VAL A 21 8.73 4.16 5.09
CA VAL A 21 8.73 5.03 6.27
C VAL A 21 8.12 4.33 7.48
N ALA A 22 7.04 3.55 7.27
CA ALA A 22 6.36 2.81 8.33
C ALA A 22 5.59 1.59 7.78
N GLY A 23 5.27 0.64 8.68
CA GLY A 23 4.51 -0.56 8.38
C GLY A 23 5.30 -1.87 8.62
N PRO A 24 4.70 -3.04 8.35
CA PRO A 24 3.35 -3.20 7.77
C PRO A 24 2.22 -2.96 8.77
N GLU A 25 1.17 -2.27 8.33
CA GLU A 25 -0.16 -2.29 8.94
C GLU A 25 -1.02 -3.32 8.20
N ARG A 26 -1.43 -4.39 8.88
CA ARG A 26 -2.25 -5.43 8.26
C ARG A 26 -3.71 -5.06 8.31
N ILE A 27 -4.35 -5.04 7.14
CA ILE A 27 -5.80 -4.88 6.99
C ILE A 27 -6.36 -6.16 6.39
N GLU A 28 -7.33 -6.74 7.08
CA GLU A 28 -8.05 -7.93 6.65
C GLU A 28 -9.53 -7.55 6.47
N SER A 29 -10.05 -7.74 5.27
CA SER A 29 -11.49 -7.65 4.98
C SER A 29 -11.99 -9.01 4.50
N GLY A 30 -13.15 -9.45 4.97
CA GLY A 30 -13.71 -10.77 4.63
C GLY A 30 -14.86 -11.27 5.51
N TRP A 31 -15.43 -10.44 6.38
CA TRP A 31 -16.42 -10.91 7.36
C TRP A 31 -17.80 -11.32 6.78
N TRP A 32 -18.08 -11.09 5.49
CA TRP A 32 -19.38 -11.50 4.91
C TRP A 32 -19.41 -11.96 3.44
N ASP A 33 -18.35 -11.81 2.63
CA ASP A 33 -18.40 -12.15 1.19
C ASP A 33 -17.39 -13.22 0.73
N GLY A 34 -16.64 -13.82 1.66
CA GLY A 34 -15.72 -14.93 1.36
C GLY A 34 -14.47 -14.50 0.57
N GLY A 35 -14.29 -13.21 0.30
CA GLY A 35 -13.05 -12.68 -0.24
C GLY A 35 -12.10 -12.29 0.89
N ASP A 36 -11.36 -13.25 1.44
CA ASP A 36 -10.31 -12.99 2.43
C ASP A 36 -9.21 -12.11 1.79
N VAL A 37 -9.39 -10.79 1.83
CA VAL A 37 -8.39 -9.83 1.37
C VAL A 37 -7.53 -9.46 2.56
N ARG A 38 -6.31 -10.00 2.57
CA ARG A 38 -5.30 -9.69 3.58
C ARG A 38 -4.18 -8.89 2.93
N ARG A 39 -4.05 -7.62 3.33
CA ARG A 39 -3.07 -6.69 2.76
C ARG A 39 -2.17 -6.13 3.83
N ASP A 40 -0.88 -6.12 3.56
CA ASP A 40 0.12 -5.42 4.35
C ASP A 40 0.34 -4.04 3.74
N TYR A 41 -0.10 -2.99 4.43
CA TYR A 41 0.08 -1.60 4.02
C TYR A 41 1.35 -1.00 4.59
N TYR A 42 2.02 -0.21 3.77
CA TYR A 42 3.24 0.52 4.09
C TYR A 42 3.02 2.00 3.78
N LEU A 43 3.54 2.86 4.65
CA LEU A 43 3.79 4.25 4.31
C LEU A 43 5.12 4.31 3.57
N VAL A 44 5.11 4.84 2.36
CA VAL A 44 6.29 5.00 1.52
C VAL A 44 6.51 6.47 1.21
N GLU A 45 7.77 6.84 0.96
CA GLU A 45 8.18 8.18 0.54
C GLU A 45 9.03 8.07 -0.73
N THR A 46 8.71 8.88 -1.74
CA THR A 46 9.47 8.94 -2.99
C THR A 46 10.76 9.72 -2.79
N SER A 47 11.67 9.63 -3.76
CA SER A 47 12.85 10.50 -3.83
C SER A 47 12.53 12.00 -3.86
N SER A 48 11.32 12.39 -4.28
CA SER A 48 10.82 13.76 -4.27
C SER A 48 10.14 14.17 -2.95
N GLY A 49 10.15 13.31 -1.92
CA GLY A 49 9.55 13.58 -0.62
C GLY A 49 8.02 13.41 -0.57
N GLN A 50 7.38 12.94 -1.64
CA GLN A 50 5.95 12.66 -1.66
C GLN A 50 5.66 11.36 -0.92
N ARG A 51 4.61 11.37 -0.09
CA ARG A 51 4.22 10.20 0.72
C ARG A 51 3.03 9.48 0.12
N ALA A 52 3.06 8.16 0.17
CA ALA A 52 2.02 7.30 -0.37
C ALA A 52 1.71 6.12 0.54
N TRP A 53 0.52 5.55 0.34
CA TRP A 53 0.16 4.24 0.84
C TRP A 53 0.35 3.23 -0.29
N ALA A 54 1.12 2.20 -0.01
CA ALA A 54 1.30 1.07 -0.90
C ALA A 54 1.08 -0.22 -0.12
N TYR A 55 0.62 -1.28 -0.79
CA TYR A 55 0.38 -2.57 -0.13
C TYR A 55 0.90 -3.73 -0.95
N ARG A 56 1.00 -4.89 -0.30
CA ARG A 56 1.08 -6.20 -0.97
C ARG A 56 0.14 -7.18 -0.30
N SER A 57 -0.26 -8.23 -1.01
CA SER A 57 -1.04 -9.30 -0.40
C SER A 57 -0.18 -10.07 0.60
N VAL A 58 -0.79 -10.55 1.68
CA VAL A 58 -0.07 -11.36 2.68
C VAL A 58 0.41 -12.66 2.04
N GLY A 59 1.70 -12.97 2.22
CA GLY A 59 2.32 -14.17 1.65
C GLY A 59 2.92 -13.98 0.26
N GLU A 60 2.60 -12.88 -0.42
CA GLU A 60 3.27 -12.54 -1.68
C GLU A 60 4.63 -11.89 -1.43
N GLN A 61 5.64 -12.40 -2.15
CA GLN A 61 6.95 -11.77 -2.27
C GLN A 61 6.96 -11.04 -3.61
N GLY A 62 6.94 -9.70 -3.57
CA GLY A 62 6.80 -8.92 -4.80
C GLY A 62 6.82 -7.41 -4.56
N GLU A 63 6.57 -6.68 -5.64
CA GLU A 63 6.49 -5.22 -5.63
C GLU A 63 5.31 -4.73 -4.79
N LEU A 64 5.46 -3.55 -4.19
CA LEU A 64 4.33 -2.89 -3.54
C LEU A 64 3.42 -2.29 -4.62
N LEU A 65 2.12 -2.30 -4.37
CA LEU A 65 1.12 -1.64 -5.19
C LEU A 65 0.73 -0.32 -4.53
N LEU A 66 1.01 0.80 -5.20
CA LEU A 66 0.55 2.12 -4.82
C LEU A 66 -0.98 2.14 -4.80
N HIS A 67 -1.54 2.49 -3.66
CA HIS A 67 -2.98 2.60 -3.46
C HIS A 67 -3.44 4.05 -3.33
N GLY A 68 -2.60 4.96 -2.83
CA GLY A 68 -2.97 6.36 -2.69
C GLY A 68 -1.84 7.28 -2.26
N TRP A 69 -2.04 8.58 -2.45
CA TRP A 69 -1.09 9.63 -2.06
C TRP A 69 -1.58 10.39 -0.82
N PHE A 70 -0.64 10.79 0.03
CA PHE A 70 -0.87 11.75 1.10
C PHE A 70 -0.60 13.15 0.55
N ALA A 71 -1.59 14.04 0.63
CA ALA A 71 -1.47 15.46 0.28
C ALA A 71 -0.62 16.22 1.31
#